data_AF-A0A9Q0Z1M4-F1
#
_entry.id   AF-A0A9Q0Z1M4-F1
#
_cell.length_a   1.000
_cell.length_b   1.000
_cell.length_c   1.000
_cell.angle_alpha   90.00
_cell.angle_beta   90.00
_cell.angle_gamma   90.00
#
_symmetry.space_group_name_H-M   'P 1'
#
loop_
_entity.id
_entity.type
_entity.pdbx_description
1 polymer ?
#
loop_
_entity_poly.entity_id
_entity_poly.type
_entity_poly.pdbx_seq_one_letter_code
_entity_poly.pdbx_strand_id
1 'polypeptide(L)'
;MESYKKDQHRSFSSPEPSNSQKDEMGSYNYKMFSLFNRKFKITEAEPPRDVKLVFYKFSDGGPHMMADQLQRFLVLHQDELDCTLEEAEKIMEEVINRRHHLTRYSRLSLNLDDFFHFLLYDDLNGSITSQVTPPKYIWHDLLIFRGSQL
;
A
#
# COMPACT_ATOMS: atom_id res chain seq x y z
N MET A 1 -48.11 49.29 -28.38
CA MET A 1 -49.10 50.18 -27.73
C MET A 1 -49.92 49.31 -26.82
N GLU A 2 -49.82 49.55 -25.50
CA GLU A 2 -50.74 49.13 -24.44
C GLU A 2 -50.89 47.61 -24.15
N SER A 3 -51.22 47.11 -22.96
CA SER A 3 -51.22 47.59 -21.58
C SER A 3 -51.61 46.38 -20.71
N TYR A 4 -50.93 46.27 -19.57
CA TYR A 4 -51.20 45.54 -18.32
C TYR A 4 -52.60 44.94 -18.06
N LYS A 5 -52.60 43.82 -17.31
CA LYS A 5 -53.62 43.56 -16.29
C LYS A 5 -53.01 43.33 -14.89
N LYS A 6 -53.68 44.02 -13.97
CA LYS A 6 -53.56 44.27 -12.52
C LYS A 6 -54.48 43.23 -11.82
N ASP A 7 -54.30 42.77 -10.59
CA ASP A 7 -54.55 43.46 -9.30
C ASP A 7 -54.23 42.46 -8.15
N GLN A 8 -53.48 42.87 -7.12
CA GLN A 8 -53.90 43.16 -5.72
C GLN A 8 -54.25 41.93 -4.86
N HIS A 9 -53.96 41.77 -3.56
CA HIS A 9 -53.66 42.60 -2.37
C HIS A 9 -52.78 41.69 -1.46
N ARG A 10 -51.96 42.10 -0.48
CA ARG A 10 -52.14 43.07 0.60
C ARG A 10 -50.78 43.24 1.31
N SER A 11 -50.33 44.47 1.45
CA SER A 11 -49.19 44.83 2.30
C SER A 11 -49.58 44.73 3.77
N PHE A 12 -48.68 44.21 4.61
CA PHE A 12 -48.56 44.64 5.99
C PHE A 12 -47.08 44.89 6.29
N SER A 13 -46.83 46.09 6.81
CA SER A 13 -45.54 46.71 7.01
C SER A 13 -44.96 46.44 8.41
N SER A 14 -43.65 46.15 8.42
CA SER A 14 -42.62 46.57 9.40
C SER A 14 -42.65 45.96 10.82
N PRO A 15 -41.48 45.65 11.44
CA PRO A 15 -40.46 46.66 11.78
C PRO A 15 -39.00 46.28 11.44
N GLU A 16 -38.26 47.25 10.90
CA GLU A 16 -36.81 47.44 11.14
C GLU A 16 -36.61 47.94 12.59
N PRO A 17 -35.44 47.81 13.29
CA PRO A 17 -34.09 47.72 12.73
C PRO A 17 -33.11 46.77 13.48
N SER A 18 -31.97 46.44 12.86
CA SER A 18 -30.65 46.72 13.44
C SER A 18 -29.52 46.26 12.52
N ASN A 19 -28.76 47.24 12.08
CA ASN A 19 -27.51 47.09 11.34
C ASN A 19 -26.49 46.34 12.21
N SER A 20 -26.01 45.18 11.75
CA SER A 20 -24.79 44.55 12.23
C SER A 20 -24.30 43.56 11.17
N GLN A 21 -23.51 44.10 10.24
CA GLN A 21 -22.46 43.43 9.45
C GLN A 21 -22.39 41.90 9.62
N LYS A 22 -22.86 41.17 8.60
CA LYS A 22 -22.44 39.79 8.37
C LYS A 22 -21.86 39.73 6.98
N ASP A 23 -20.56 39.51 6.94
CA ASP A 23 -19.78 39.29 5.74
C ASP A 23 -20.34 38.04 5.04
N GLU A 24 -21.28 38.24 4.10
CA GLU A 24 -21.75 37.19 3.21
C GLU A 24 -20.61 36.83 2.26
N MET A 25 -19.75 35.95 2.75
CA MET A 25 -18.69 35.32 1.99
C MET A 25 -19.37 34.48 0.90
N GLY A 26 -19.40 35.03 -0.31
CA GLY A 26 -20.09 34.44 -1.45
C GLY A 26 -19.74 32.95 -1.62
N SER A 27 -20.77 32.13 -1.83
CA SER A 27 -20.60 30.71 -2.11
C SER A 27 -19.88 30.53 -3.45
N TYR A 28 -18.59 30.18 -3.41
CA TYR A 28 -17.82 29.86 -4.59
C TYR A 28 -18.21 28.48 -5.12
N ASN A 29 -18.85 28.44 -6.28
CA ASN A 29 -19.13 27.20 -7.00
C ASN A 29 -17.87 26.72 -7.73
N TYR A 30 -17.11 25.81 -7.11
CA TYR A 30 -15.92 25.23 -7.75
C TYR A 30 -16.29 23.95 -8.51
N LYS A 31 -16.44 24.05 -9.83
CA LYS A 31 -16.68 22.89 -10.71
C LYS A 31 -15.33 22.34 -11.18
N MET A 32 -14.74 21.47 -10.38
CA MET A 32 -13.55 20.71 -10.79
C MET A 32 -13.95 19.73 -11.90
N PHE A 33 -13.30 19.85 -13.06
CA PHE A 33 -13.57 19.03 -14.24
C PHE A 33 -13.49 17.53 -13.93
N SER A 34 -14.64 16.84 -13.88
CA SER A 34 -14.74 15.37 -13.82
C SER A 34 -14.40 14.67 -15.15
N LEU A 35 -13.37 15.14 -15.87
CA LEU A 35 -12.95 14.59 -17.18
C LEU A 35 -11.66 13.75 -17.12
N PHE A 36 -11.05 13.59 -15.95
CA PHE A 36 -9.87 12.74 -15.80
C PHE A 36 -10.25 11.27 -15.58
N ASN A 37 -10.81 10.63 -16.60
CA ASN A 37 -10.83 9.17 -16.65
C ASN A 37 -9.40 8.68 -16.96
N ARG A 38 -8.51 8.68 -15.96
CA ARG A 38 -7.19 8.06 -16.11
C ARG A 38 -7.39 6.55 -16.17
N LYS A 39 -7.22 5.98 -17.36
CA LYS A 39 -7.13 4.53 -17.56
C LYS A 39 -5.74 4.08 -17.15
N PHE A 40 -5.58 3.54 -15.94
CA PHE A 40 -4.40 2.77 -15.62
C PHE A 40 -4.47 1.46 -16.41
N LYS A 41 -3.55 1.28 -17.36
CA LYS A 41 -3.29 -0.06 -17.87
C LYS A 41 -2.63 -0.82 -16.73
N ILE A 42 -3.38 -1.70 -16.07
CA ILE A 42 -2.80 -2.69 -15.16
C ILE A 42 -2.14 -3.71 -16.09
N THR A 43 -0.91 -3.43 -16.48
CA THR A 43 -0.03 -4.47 -17.03
C THR A 43 0.46 -5.23 -15.81
N GLU A 44 0.08 -6.51 -15.71
CA GLU A 44 0.67 -7.41 -14.72
C GLU A 44 2.19 -7.32 -14.86
N ALA A 45 2.87 -7.03 -13.75
CA ALA A 45 4.31 -6.80 -13.79
C ALA A 45 4.99 -8.11 -14.20
N GLU A 46 5.72 -8.10 -15.31
CA GLU A 46 6.53 -9.25 -15.68
C GLU A 46 7.70 -9.39 -14.70
N PRO A 47 8.03 -10.61 -14.23
CA PRO A 47 9.19 -10.80 -13.37
C PRO A 47 10.46 -10.24 -14.02
N PRO A 48 11.23 -9.39 -13.31
CA PRO A 48 12.47 -8.86 -13.85
C PRO A 48 13.51 -9.96 -14.09
N ARG A 49 14.54 -9.67 -14.90
CA ARG A 49 15.49 -10.69 -15.40
C ARG A 49 16.26 -11.39 -14.28
N ASP A 50 16.63 -10.64 -13.24
CA ASP A 50 17.28 -11.15 -12.04
C ASP A 50 16.39 -12.16 -11.29
N VAL A 51 15.11 -11.88 -11.09
CA VAL A 51 14.13 -12.79 -10.47
C VAL A 51 14.05 -14.09 -11.26
N LYS A 52 14.01 -14.02 -12.58
CA LYS A 52 14.02 -15.21 -13.45
C LYS A 52 15.29 -16.05 -13.29
N LEU A 53 16.44 -15.41 -13.20
CA LEU A 53 17.73 -16.09 -13.02
C LEU A 53 17.85 -16.75 -11.65
N VAL A 54 17.39 -16.06 -10.60
CA VAL A 54 17.34 -16.59 -9.24
C VAL A 54 16.40 -17.79 -9.16
N PHE A 55 15.19 -17.67 -9.70
CA PHE A 55 14.25 -18.80 -9.77
C PHE A 55 14.89 -20.00 -10.48
N TYR A 56 15.44 -19.79 -11.67
CA TYR A 56 16.09 -20.85 -12.46
C TYR A 56 17.24 -21.52 -11.71
N LYS A 57 18.05 -20.74 -10.98
CA LYS A 57 19.15 -21.25 -10.16
C LYS A 57 18.65 -22.15 -9.04
N PHE A 58 17.62 -21.73 -8.31
CA PHE A 58 17.14 -22.46 -7.14
C PHE A 58 16.13 -23.56 -7.47
N SER A 59 15.47 -23.51 -8.64
CA SER A 59 14.62 -24.60 -9.14
C SER A 59 15.39 -25.73 -9.81
N ASP A 60 16.74 -25.71 -9.76
CA ASP A 60 17.62 -26.65 -10.47
C ASP A 60 17.33 -26.69 -11.98
N GLY A 61 16.96 -25.54 -12.56
CA GLY A 61 16.56 -25.39 -13.96
C GLY A 61 15.14 -25.90 -14.29
N GLY A 62 14.40 -26.35 -13.28
CA GLY A 62 13.04 -26.85 -13.40
C GLY A 62 11.98 -25.75 -13.55
N PRO A 63 10.78 -26.11 -14.06
CA PRO A 63 9.66 -25.17 -14.20
C PRO A 63 8.96 -24.84 -12.87
N HIS A 64 9.25 -25.60 -11.80
CA HIS A 64 8.66 -25.42 -10.48
C HIS A 64 9.74 -25.49 -9.41
N MET A 65 9.53 -24.75 -8.32
CA MET A 65 10.35 -24.74 -7.12
C MET A 65 9.62 -25.46 -5.98
N MET A 66 10.29 -26.46 -5.38
CA MET A 66 9.78 -27.24 -4.23
C MET A 66 10.18 -26.60 -2.89
N ALA A 67 9.63 -27.10 -1.78
CA ALA A 67 9.87 -26.52 -0.44
C ALA A 67 11.35 -26.53 -0.02
N ASP A 68 12.09 -27.60 -0.33
CA ASP A 68 13.54 -27.68 -0.05
C ASP A 68 14.34 -26.65 -0.87
N GLN A 69 13.91 -26.38 -2.10
CA GLN A 69 14.49 -25.38 -2.98
C GLN A 69 14.18 -23.95 -2.50
N LEU A 70 12.95 -23.71 -2.03
CA LEU A 70 12.56 -22.45 -1.43
C LEU A 70 13.35 -22.20 -0.13
N GLN A 71 13.49 -23.21 0.73
CA GLN A 71 14.32 -23.12 1.93
C GLN A 71 15.77 -22.76 1.58
N ARG A 72 16.36 -23.44 0.58
CA ARG A 72 17.71 -23.11 0.08
C ARG A 72 17.80 -21.67 -0.40
N PHE A 73 16.78 -21.16 -1.08
CA PHE A 73 16.71 -19.76 -1.50
C PHE A 73 16.68 -18.82 -0.28
N LEU A 74 15.81 -19.08 0.70
CA LEU A 74 15.69 -18.24 1.91
C LEU A 74 17.02 -18.19 2.68
N VAL A 75 17.65 -19.34 2.90
CA VAL A 75 18.91 -19.41 3.65
C VAL A 75 20.09 -18.82 2.87
N LEU A 76 20.25 -19.17 1.58
CA LEU A 76 21.47 -18.85 0.84
C LEU A 76 21.40 -17.54 0.03
N HIS A 77 20.20 -17.00 -0.20
CA HIS A 77 20.00 -15.78 -0.98
C HIS A 77 19.41 -14.64 -0.16
N GLN A 78 18.56 -14.93 0.83
CA GLN A 78 17.97 -13.94 1.73
C GLN A 78 18.65 -13.91 3.11
N ASP A 79 19.67 -14.74 3.35
CA ASP A 79 20.36 -14.85 4.64
C ASP A 79 19.43 -15.18 5.84
N GLU A 80 18.30 -15.85 5.58
CA GLU A 80 17.35 -16.33 6.61
C GLU A 80 17.85 -17.65 7.20
N LEU A 81 18.94 -17.57 7.99
CA LEU A 81 19.71 -18.74 8.46
C LEU A 81 18.91 -19.75 9.28
N ASP A 82 17.88 -19.28 9.99
CA ASP A 82 17.06 -20.10 10.88
C ASP A 82 15.85 -20.72 10.15
N CYS A 83 15.68 -20.46 8.85
CA CYS A 83 14.53 -20.95 8.09
C CYS A 83 14.54 -22.48 7.99
N THR A 84 13.53 -23.09 8.60
CA THR A 84 13.29 -24.53 8.58
C THR A 84 12.50 -24.96 7.33
N LEU A 85 12.56 -26.25 7.00
CA LEU A 85 11.78 -26.80 5.90
C LEU A 85 10.27 -26.63 6.13
N GLU A 86 9.81 -26.81 7.38
CA GLU A 86 8.39 -26.64 7.74
C GLU A 86 7.93 -25.19 7.54
N GLU A 87 8.78 -24.20 7.85
CA GLU A 87 8.47 -22.79 7.57
C GLU A 87 8.40 -22.51 6.07
N ALA A 88 9.31 -23.07 5.28
CA ALA A 88 9.26 -22.95 3.82
C ALA A 88 7.98 -23.58 3.23
N GLU A 89 7.56 -24.75 3.74
CA GLU A 89 6.29 -25.39 3.36
C GLU A 89 5.08 -24.50 3.69
N LYS A 90 5.04 -23.91 4.88
CA LYS A 90 3.98 -22.97 5.30
C LYS A 90 3.91 -21.74 4.41
N ILE A 91 5.06 -21.13 4.09
CA ILE A 91 5.13 -19.99 3.16
C ILE A 91 4.56 -20.39 1.80
N MET A 92 4.96 -21.54 1.29
CA MET A 92 4.51 -22.04 -0.01
C MET A 92 2.99 -22.29 -0.03
N GLU A 93 2.46 -22.91 1.02
CA GLU A 93 1.03 -23.12 1.20
C GLU A 93 0.26 -21.79 1.21
N GLU A 94 0.76 -20.79 1.94
CA GLU A 94 0.13 -19.47 2.01
C GLU A 94 0.15 -18.76 0.64
N VAL A 95 1.26 -18.81 -0.09
CA VAL A 95 1.34 -18.26 -1.46
C VAL A 95 0.34 -18.93 -2.38
N ILE A 96 0.26 -20.27 -2.36
CA ILE A 96 -0.67 -21.03 -3.20
C ILE A 96 -2.12 -20.71 -2.83
N ASN A 97 -2.45 -20.62 -1.54
CA ASN A 97 -3.79 -20.29 -1.08
C ASN A 97 -4.25 -18.89 -1.52
N ARG A 98 -3.33 -17.92 -1.53
CA ARG A 98 -3.59 -16.54 -2.01
C ARG A 98 -3.75 -16.46 -3.52
N ARG A 99 -2.93 -17.20 -4.27
CA ARG A 99 -2.90 -17.14 -5.74
C ARG A 99 -3.97 -18.03 -6.38
N HIS A 100 -4.21 -19.19 -5.80
CA HIS A 100 -5.00 -20.25 -6.39
C HIS A 100 -6.12 -20.71 -5.44
N HIS A 101 -7.12 -19.84 -5.25
CA HIS A 101 -8.26 -20.05 -4.35
C HIS A 101 -9.06 -21.36 -4.55
N LEU A 102 -8.82 -22.12 -5.63
CA LEU A 102 -9.58 -23.32 -6.01
C LEU A 102 -8.73 -24.59 -6.19
N THR A 103 -7.40 -24.49 -6.29
CA THR A 103 -6.56 -25.68 -6.48
C THR A 103 -6.19 -26.27 -5.12
N ARG A 104 -6.96 -27.25 -4.67
CA ARG A 104 -6.63 -28.06 -3.50
C ARG A 104 -5.30 -28.79 -3.73
N TYR A 105 -4.25 -28.33 -3.06
CA TYR A 105 -3.13 -29.09 -2.46
C TYR A 105 -2.40 -30.16 -3.29
N SER A 106 -2.63 -30.26 -4.59
CA SER A 106 -2.14 -31.43 -5.31
C SER A 106 -0.61 -31.46 -5.44
N ARG A 107 0.07 -30.30 -5.38
CA ARG A 107 1.54 -30.16 -5.34
C ARG A 107 1.89 -28.82 -4.68
N LEU A 108 2.52 -28.84 -3.50
CA LEU A 108 3.17 -27.65 -2.92
C LEU A 108 4.42 -27.35 -3.77
N SER A 109 4.23 -26.53 -4.81
CA SER A 109 5.30 -26.12 -5.70
C SER A 109 5.00 -24.75 -6.29
N LEU A 110 5.99 -23.87 -6.33
CA LEU A 110 5.85 -22.53 -6.90
C LEU A 110 6.30 -22.54 -8.36
N ASN A 111 5.48 -22.02 -9.27
CA ASN A 111 6.00 -21.63 -10.59
C ASN A 111 6.70 -20.25 -10.50
N LEU A 112 7.30 -19.78 -11.59
CA LEU A 112 8.01 -18.48 -11.63
C LEU A 112 7.12 -17.30 -11.20
N ASP A 113 5.86 -17.34 -11.61
CA ASP A 113 4.90 -16.28 -11.33
C ASP A 113 4.46 -16.30 -9.85
N ASP A 114 4.25 -17.47 -9.27
CA ASP A 114 4.00 -17.63 -7.82
C ASP A 114 5.21 -17.15 -7.01
N PHE A 115 6.43 -17.51 -7.43
CA PHE A 115 7.67 -17.05 -6.79
C PHE A 115 7.82 -15.54 -6.88
N PHE A 116 7.53 -14.93 -8.02
CA PHE A 116 7.57 -13.48 -8.18
C PHE A 116 6.59 -12.78 -7.24
N HIS A 117 5.37 -13.32 -7.09
CA HIS A 117 4.39 -12.76 -6.16
C HIS A 117 4.79 -12.97 -4.70
N PHE A 118 5.39 -14.11 -4.36
CA PHE A 118 5.98 -14.35 -3.05
C PHE A 118 6.95 -13.24 -2.66
N LEU A 119 7.85 -12.82 -3.56
CA LEU A 119 8.82 -11.75 -3.29
C LEU A 119 8.15 -10.39 -3.00
N LEU A 120 6.92 -10.18 -3.47
CA LEU A 120 6.15 -8.94 -3.28
C LEU A 120 5.26 -8.96 -2.03
N TYR A 121 5.14 -10.10 -1.35
CA TYR A 121 4.35 -10.19 -0.12
C TYR A 121 5.18 -9.75 1.07
N ASP A 122 4.94 -8.53 1.56
CA ASP A 122 5.67 -7.93 2.69
C ASP A 122 5.53 -8.71 4.01
N ASP A 123 4.51 -9.56 4.15
CA ASP A 123 4.29 -10.38 5.33
C ASP A 123 4.98 -11.76 5.26
N LEU A 124 5.26 -12.24 4.05
CA LEU A 124 5.97 -13.51 3.81
C LEU A 124 7.43 -13.34 3.46
N ASN A 125 7.78 -12.22 2.82
CA ASN A 125 9.13 -11.80 2.42
C ASN A 125 9.43 -10.41 2.97
N GLY A 126 8.95 -10.12 4.18
CA GLY A 126 9.18 -8.83 4.85
C GLY A 126 10.65 -8.54 5.05
N SER A 127 11.01 -7.25 5.07
CA SER A 127 12.41 -6.84 5.21
C SER A 127 13.03 -7.44 6.48
N ILE A 128 14.16 -8.13 6.30
CA ILE A 128 15.06 -8.58 7.36
C ILE A 128 15.30 -7.40 8.31
N THR A 129 14.81 -7.53 9.55
CA THR A 129 15.00 -6.61 10.68
C THR A 129 14.17 -5.31 10.74
N SER A 130 12.94 -5.40 11.27
CA SER A 130 12.35 -4.31 12.07
C SER A 130 13.00 -4.16 13.46
N GLN A 131 14.08 -4.91 13.73
CA GLN A 131 14.89 -4.80 14.95
C GLN A 131 15.96 -3.70 14.83
N VAL A 132 15.63 -2.56 14.21
CA VAL A 132 16.39 -1.33 14.46
C VAL A 132 15.97 -0.88 15.85
N THR A 133 16.60 -1.45 16.87
CA THR A 133 16.54 -0.89 18.22
C THR A 133 17.20 0.47 18.12
N PRO A 134 16.48 1.60 18.24
CA PRO A 134 17.16 2.89 18.28
C PRO A 134 18.11 2.83 19.49
N PRO A 135 19.41 3.14 19.32
CA PRO A 135 20.34 3.07 20.42
C PRO A 135 19.79 3.93 21.57
N LYS A 136 19.61 3.30 22.73
CA LYS A 136 19.00 3.88 23.95
C LYS A 136 19.72 5.14 24.48
N TYR A 137 20.82 5.56 23.84
CA TYR A 137 21.73 6.59 24.35
C TYR A 137 21.80 7.88 23.53
N ILE A 138 20.98 8.08 22.49
CA ILE A 138 21.01 9.37 21.76
C ILE A 138 20.50 10.56 22.61
N TRP A 139 19.69 10.31 23.64
CA TRP A 139 19.17 11.37 24.52
C TRP A 139 20.08 11.73 25.71
N HIS A 140 21.05 10.89 26.05
CA HIS A 140 21.92 11.16 27.20
C HIS A 140 23.08 12.11 26.85
N ASP A 141 23.53 12.13 25.60
CA ASP A 141 24.64 12.99 25.17
C ASP A 141 24.23 14.46 24.91
N LEU A 142 22.93 14.73 24.74
CA LEU A 142 22.41 16.10 24.58
C LEU A 142 22.22 16.85 25.91
N LEU A 143 22.33 16.16 27.07
CA LEU A 143 22.26 16.80 28.39
C LEU A 143 23.62 17.25 28.93
N ILE A 144 24.73 16.81 28.33
CA ILE A 144 26.08 17.20 28.79
C ILE A 144 26.53 18.55 28.19
N PHE A 145 25.93 19.01 27.07
CA PHE A 145 26.37 20.25 26.41
C PHE A 145 25.60 21.53 26.84
N ARG A 146 24.62 21.45 27.75
CA ARG A 146 23.89 22.62 28.26
C ARG A 146 24.12 22.85 29.76
N GLY A 147 25.38 22.81 30.18
CA GLY A 147 25.78 23.06 31.56
C GLY A 147 27.22 23.52 31.70
N SER A 148 27.66 24.50 30.89
CA SER A 148 28.95 25.18 31.09
C SER A 148 28.96 26.54 30.38
N GLN A 149 28.34 27.53 31.00
CA GLN A 149 28.70 28.95 30.86
C GLN A 149 28.58 29.56 32.25
N LEU A 150 29.74 29.80 32.88
CA LEU A 150 29.92 30.79 33.94
C LEU A 150 30.18 32.15 33.27
#